data_AF-A0A969W1F6-F1
#
_entry.id   AF-A0A969W1F6-F1
#
_cell.length_a   1.000
_cell.length_b   1.000
_cell.length_c   1.000
_cell.angle_alpha   90.00
_cell.angle_beta   90.00
_cell.angle_gamma   90.00
#
_symmetry.space_group_name_H-M   'P 1'
#
loop_
_entity.id
_entity.type
_entity.pdbx_description
1 polymer ?
#
loop_
_entity_poly.entity_id
_entity_poly.type
_entity_poly.pdbx_seq_one_letter_code
_entity_poly.pdbx_strand_id
1 'polypeptide(L)' 'MKLLVAVDGSEASHKALQKAIDLAVPTHGLVVLMTVVEPVSDYFPKVMM' A
#
# COMPACT_ATOMS: atom_id res chain seq x y z
N MET A 1 -4.50 10.77 14.85
CA MET A 1 -3.32 10.32 14.08
C MET A 1 -3.79 9.68 12.78
N LYS A 2 -3.05 9.83 11.67
CA LYS A 2 -3.37 9.22 10.37
C LYS A 2 -2.14 8.46 9.87
N LEU A 3 -2.28 7.16 9.60
CA LEU A 3 -1.21 6.29 9.12
C LEU A 3 -1.52 5.87 7.67
N LEU A 4 -0.58 6.08 6.76
CA LEU A 4 -0.66 5.58 5.39
C LEU A 4 0.17 4.30 5.29
N VAL A 5 -0.44 3.22 4.83
CA VAL A 5 0.21 1.91 4.66
C VAL A 5 0.16 1.53 3.19
N ALA A 6 1.34 1.39 2.60
CA ALA A 6 1.48 0.83 1.25
C ALA A 6 1.27 -0.70 1.31
N VAL A 7 0.44 -1.21 0.42
CA VAL A 7 0.16 -2.65 0.28
C VAL A 7 0.42 -3.11 -1.15
N ASP A 8 1.16 -4.20 -1.28
CA ASP A 8 1.57 -4.81 -2.57
C ASP A 8 1.18 -6.30 -2.66
N GLY A 9 0.52 -6.84 -1.63
CA GLY A 9 0.14 -8.25 -1.54
C GLY A 9 1.23 -9.18 -1.00
N SER A 10 2.42 -8.65 -0.68
CA SER A 10 3.48 -9.44 -0.04
C SER A 10 3.19 -9.71 1.44
N GLU A 11 3.78 -10.77 2.00
CA GLU A 11 3.77 -11.05 3.44
C GLU A 11 4.36 -9.91 4.28
N ALA A 12 5.33 -9.16 3.73
CA ALA A 12 5.90 -8.00 4.41
C ALA A 12 4.86 -6.89 4.55
N SER A 13 4.08 -6.62 3.50
CA SER A 13 3.00 -5.63 3.55
C SER A 13 1.87 -6.04 4.51
N HIS A 14 1.60 -7.35 4.63
CA HIS A 14 0.63 -7.86 5.61
C HIS A 14 1.09 -7.59 7.05
N LYS A 15 2.36 -7.84 7.36
CA LYS A 15 2.94 -7.53 8.69
C LYS A 15 2.96 -6.02 8.97
N ALA A 16 3.25 -5.20 7.95
CA ALA A 16 3.21 -3.75 8.07
C ALA A 16 1.80 -3.24 8.39
N LEU A 17 0.77 -3.80 7.74
CA LEU A 17 -0.63 -3.51 8.03
C LEU A 17 -1.00 -3.87 9.47
N GLN A 18 -0.66 -5.09 9.93
CA GLN A 18 -0.95 -5.50 11.30
C GLN A 18 -0.32 -4.52 12.31
N LYS A 19 0.95 -4.14 12.09
CA LYS A 19 1.62 -3.18 12.97
C LYS A 19 0.96 -1.80 12.96
N ALA A 20 0.50 -1.33 11.81
CA ALA A 20 -0.19 -0.06 11.70
C ALA A 20 -1.54 -0.07 12.44
N ILE A 21 -2.28 -1.19 12.41
CA ILE A 21 -3.51 -1.37 13.19
C ILE A 21 -3.19 -1.30 14.68
N ASP A 22 -2.18 -2.03 15.15
CA ASP A 22 -1.77 -2.03 16.56
C ASP A 22 -1.41 -0.62 17.06
N LEU A 23 -0.82 0.21 16.21
CA LEU A 23 -0.49 1.61 16.51
C LEU A 23 -1.71 2.54 16.47
N ALA A 24 -2.67 2.28 15.57
CA ALA A 24 -3.84 3.13 15.39
C ALA A 24 -4.91 2.91 16.46
N VAL A 25 -5.14 1.66 16.90
CA VAL A 25 -6.22 1.28 17.83
C VAL A 25 -6.22 2.12 19.11
N PRO A 26 -5.10 2.28 19.86
CA PRO A 26 -5.11 3.01 21.13
C PRO A 26 -5.43 4.51 20.99
N THR A 27 -5.26 5.06 19.79
CA THR A 27 -5.41 6.51 19.53
C THR A 27 -6.68 6.83 18.74
N HIS A 28 -7.52 5.83 18.45
CA HIS A 28 -8.61 5.93 17.47
C HIS A 28 -8.11 6.55 16.15
N GLY A 29 -6.90 6.16 15.74
CA GLY A 29 -6.24 6.66 14.55
C GLY A 29 -6.87 6.10 13.27
N LEU A 30 -6.74 6.85 12.19
CA LEU A 30 -7.20 6.44 10.87
C LEU A 30 -6.07 5.73 10.11
N VAL A 31 -6.35 4.53 9.59
CA VAL A 31 -5.44 3.79 8.71
C VAL A 31 -5.93 3.93 7.28
N VAL A 32 -5.09 4.48 6.40
CA VAL A 32 -5.34 4.53 4.95
C VAL A 32 -4.49 3.45 4.29
N LEU A 33 -5.15 2.61 3.48
CA LEU A 33 -4.49 1.61 2.65
C LEU A 33 -4.32 2.14 1.24
N MET A 34 -3.15 1.96 0.67
CA MET A 34 -2.85 2.35 -0.70
C MET A 34 -2.06 1.26 -1.41
N THR A 35 -2.52 0.88 -2.59
CA THR A 35 -1.77 0.04 -3.52
C THR A 35 -1.46 0.85 -4.77
N VAL A 36 -0.32 0.58 -5.39
CA VAL A 36 0.08 1.22 -6.64
C VAL A 36 -0.01 0.18 -7.74
N VAL A 37 -0.80 0.48 -8.76
CA VAL A 37 -0.83 -0.30 -10.00
C VAL A 37 -0.01 0.45 -11.01
N GLU A 38 1.06 -0.17 -11.49
CA GLU A 38 1.91 0.40 -12.52
C GLU A 38 1.11 0.54 -13.84
N PRO A 39 1.28 1.66 -14.56
CA PRO A 39 0.66 1.85 -15.88
C PRO A 39 1.06 0.73 -16.85
N VAL A 40 0.09 0.25 -17.64
CA VAL A 40 0.33 -0.76 -18.69
C VAL A 40 1.37 -0.27 -19.71
N SER A 41 1.44 1.04 -19.96
CA SER A 41 2.45 1.67 -20.84
C SER A 41 3.89 1.41 -20.42
N ASP A 42 4.13 1.07 -19.17
CA ASP A 42 5.47 0.88 -18.63
C ASP A 42 5.95 -0.57 -18.84
N TYR A 43 5.02 -1.50 -19.07
CA TYR A 43 5.31 -2.90 -19.40
C TYR A 43 5.39 -3.17 -20.90
N PHE A 44 4.63 -2.41 -21.70
CA PHE A 44 4.70 -2.46 -23.14
C PHE A 44 5.57 -1.30 -23.61
N PRO A 45 6.88 -1.51 -23.89
CA PRO A 45 7.65 -0.50 -24.61
C PRO A 45 6.88 -0.13 -25.88
N LYS A 46 6.95 1.14 -26.27
CA LYS A 46 6.28 1.69 -27.46
C LYS A 46 6.81 1.06 -28.76
N VAL A 47 6.67 -0.25 -28.97
CA VAL A 47 7.15 -0.98 -30.15
C VAL A 47 6.12 -0.95 -31.29
N MET A 48 5.14 -0.05 -31.23
CA MET A 48 4.17 0.20 -32.30
C MET A 48 4.05 1.69 -32.58
N MET A 49 5.18 2.34 -32.89
CA MET A 49 5.18 3.59 -33.66
C MET A 49 6.34 3.60 -34.63
#